data_AF-A0A8X7SS00-F1
#
_entry.id   AF-A0A8X7SS00-F1
#
_cell.length_a   1.000
_cell.length_b   1.000
_cell.length_c   1.000
_cell.angle_alpha   90.00
_cell.angle_beta   90.00
_cell.angle_gamma   90.00
#
_symmetry.space_group_name_H-M   'P 1'
#
loop_
_entity.id
_entity.type
_entity.pdbx_description
1 polymer ?
#
loop_
_entity_poly.entity_id
_entity_poly.type
_entity_poly.pdbx_seq_one_letter_code
_entity_poly.pdbx_strand_id
1 'polypeptide(L)'
;RKPARPPVTLEWLSSILQVVKLDSPGDVATAAAASVAFWGLLRLGEATCSRKGFDPRKDISRTGVAFASSYGGSFTATLSLPFTKTNPHGERVVLTKRPATVDPLRWLQLHLALNIVRDDAAHSLFAFKRGSGVTEMRRATLTSRLQILSRRAKLEAIDGHSFRIGGCTELLRAGNAFDDVRVHGRWSSEAWKRYVRDHAEIMAPRLHLDDAALNRLAAAERGSNVGPRADGAG
;
A
#
# COMPACT_ATOMS: atom_id res chain seq x y z
N ARG A 1 16.58 -9.26 -21.33
CA ARG A 1 15.36 -8.88 -20.58
C ARG A 1 15.81 -8.23 -19.26
N LYS A 2 15.38 -7.01 -18.90
CA LYS A 2 15.81 -6.39 -17.62
C LYS A 2 15.23 -7.17 -16.43
N PRO A 3 15.97 -7.33 -15.31
CA PRO A 3 15.47 -8.03 -14.14
C PRO A 3 14.23 -7.35 -13.56
N ALA A 4 13.33 -8.15 -12.98
CA ALA A 4 12.11 -7.66 -12.37
C ALA A 4 12.46 -6.82 -11.13
N ARG A 5 11.99 -5.57 -11.05
CA ARG A 5 12.24 -4.68 -9.91
C ARG A 5 11.66 -5.28 -8.63
N PRO A 6 12.41 -5.44 -7.53
CA PRO A 6 11.86 -6.00 -6.29
C PRO A 6 10.68 -5.15 -5.77
N PRO A 7 9.66 -5.77 -5.17
CA PRO A 7 8.58 -5.03 -4.50
C PRO A 7 9.10 -4.38 -3.22
N VAL A 8 8.48 -3.27 -2.81
CA VAL A 8 8.52 -2.85 -1.40
C VAL A 8 7.74 -3.89 -0.60
N THR A 9 8.31 -4.43 0.47
CA THR A 9 7.57 -5.35 1.35
C THR A 9 6.92 -4.58 2.51
N LEU A 10 5.96 -5.21 3.18
CA LEU A 10 5.32 -4.63 4.35
C LEU A 10 6.31 -4.40 5.49
N GLU A 11 7.26 -5.31 5.67
CA GLU A 11 8.29 -5.28 6.71
C GLU A 11 9.26 -4.12 6.47
N TRP A 12 9.67 -3.92 5.21
CA TRP A 12 10.49 -2.79 4.83
C TRP A 12 9.75 -1.47 5.09
N LEU A 13 8.48 -1.38 4.69
CA LEU A 13 7.65 -0.20 4.93
C LEU A 13 7.53 0.07 6.44
N SER A 14 7.17 -0.93 7.24
CA SER A 14 7.07 -0.80 8.69
C SER A 14 8.38 -0.31 9.31
N SER A 15 9.50 -0.88 8.90
CA SER A 15 10.82 -0.54 9.44
C SER A 15 11.22 0.91 9.13
N ILE A 16 10.98 1.41 7.92
CA ILE A 16 11.29 2.82 7.60
C ILE A 16 10.36 3.79 8.34
N LEU A 17 9.12 3.40 8.61
CA LEU A 17 8.15 4.24 9.31
C LEU A 17 8.44 4.34 10.80
N GLN A 18 9.06 3.31 11.40
CA GLN A 18 9.49 3.33 12.81
C GLN A 18 10.63 4.31 13.10
N VAL A 19 11.42 4.69 12.10
CA VAL A 19 12.56 5.63 12.25
C VAL A 19 12.24 7.07 11.78
N VAL A 20 10.98 7.33 11.48
CA VAL A 20 10.47 8.66 11.10
C VAL A 20 10.57 9.60 12.30
N LYS A 21 11.19 10.75 12.10
CA LYS A 21 11.19 11.83 13.08
C LYS A 21 9.92 12.66 12.91
N LEU A 22 9.04 12.64 13.93
CA LEU A 22 7.72 13.28 13.86
C LEU A 22 7.79 14.81 13.84
N ASP A 23 8.90 15.40 14.25
CA ASP A 23 9.20 16.83 14.19
C ASP A 23 9.84 17.25 12.85
N SER A 24 10.13 16.31 11.95
CA SER A 24 10.72 16.59 10.63
C SER A 24 9.63 16.63 9.54
N PRO A 25 9.25 17.82 9.04
CA PRO A 25 8.30 18.02 7.93
C PRO A 25 8.42 17.03 6.77
N GLY A 26 9.63 16.88 6.24
CA GLY A 26 9.89 16.01 5.09
C GLY A 26 9.91 14.52 5.42
N ASP A 27 10.05 14.13 6.69
CA ASP A 27 10.04 12.71 7.09
C ASP A 27 8.60 12.25 7.16
N VAL A 28 7.76 13.03 7.85
CA VAL A 28 6.32 12.77 7.95
C VAL A 28 5.66 12.80 6.57
N ALA A 29 6.05 13.76 5.71
CA ALA A 29 5.57 13.78 4.32
C ALA A 29 5.98 12.55 3.50
N THR A 30 7.22 12.06 3.71
CA THR A 30 7.72 10.85 3.07
C THR A 30 6.99 9.60 3.58
N ALA A 31 6.74 9.55 4.89
CA ALA A 31 5.99 8.48 5.54
C ALA A 31 4.54 8.39 5.02
N ALA A 32 3.88 9.53 4.89
CA ALA A 32 2.56 9.65 4.28
C ALA A 32 2.58 9.19 2.82
N ALA A 33 3.50 9.72 2.01
CA ALA A 33 3.62 9.35 0.59
C ALA A 33 3.87 7.85 0.40
N ALA A 34 4.77 7.26 1.19
CA ALA A 34 5.10 5.84 1.12
C ALA A 34 3.91 4.95 1.52
N SER A 35 3.28 5.24 2.66
CA SER A 35 2.13 4.46 3.16
C SER A 35 0.94 4.55 2.22
N VAL A 36 0.64 5.76 1.74
CA VAL A 36 -0.45 6.00 0.77
C VAL A 36 -0.15 5.33 -0.56
N ALA A 37 1.07 5.43 -1.08
CA ALA A 37 1.43 4.79 -2.34
C ALA A 37 1.34 3.27 -2.28
N PHE A 38 1.72 2.69 -1.14
CA PHE A 38 1.63 1.26 -0.88
C PHE A 38 0.17 0.80 -0.82
N TRP A 39 -0.61 1.33 0.11
CA TRP A 39 -1.99 0.86 0.33
C TRP A 39 -2.99 1.34 -0.73
N GLY A 40 -2.72 2.47 -1.38
CA GLY A 40 -3.52 3.01 -2.48
C GLY A 40 -3.14 2.47 -3.87
N LEU A 41 -2.15 1.56 -3.94
CA LEU A 41 -1.62 1.00 -5.18
C LEU A 41 -1.21 2.09 -6.18
N LEU A 42 -0.67 3.21 -5.67
CA LEU A 42 -0.31 4.35 -6.50
C LEU A 42 0.92 4.04 -7.34
N ARG A 43 0.92 4.51 -8.58
CA ARG A 43 2.18 4.68 -9.31
C ARG A 43 2.98 5.79 -8.62
N LEU A 44 4.31 5.72 -8.68
CA LEU A 44 5.12 6.75 -8.03
C LEU A 44 4.80 8.18 -8.54
N GLY A 45 4.49 8.32 -9.82
CA GLY A 45 4.06 9.60 -10.41
C GLY A 45 2.68 10.09 -9.95
N GLU A 46 1.85 9.24 -9.37
CA GLU A 46 0.56 9.65 -8.75
C GLU A 46 0.78 10.20 -7.32
N ALA A 47 1.95 9.92 -6.72
CA ALA A 47 2.34 10.42 -5.40
C ALA A 47 3.40 11.54 -5.46
N THR A 48 3.82 11.95 -6.65
CA THR A 48 4.89 12.94 -6.83
C THR A 48 4.66 13.83 -8.03
N CYS A 49 5.13 15.08 -7.98
CA CYS A 49 5.07 16.00 -9.12
C CYS A 49 6.25 15.84 -10.08
N SER A 50 6.09 16.40 -11.27
CA SER A 50 7.14 16.48 -12.28
C SER A 50 8.29 17.41 -11.88
N ARG A 51 9.41 17.35 -12.61
CA ARG A 51 10.52 18.30 -12.45
C ARG A 51 10.14 19.75 -12.77
N LYS A 52 9.10 19.95 -13.59
CA LYS A 52 8.59 21.28 -13.96
C LYS A 52 7.82 21.96 -12.83
N GLY A 53 7.53 21.24 -11.74
CA GLY A 53 6.70 21.71 -10.64
C GLY A 53 5.39 20.96 -10.54
N PHE A 54 4.57 21.39 -9.60
CA PHE A 54 3.20 20.96 -9.39
C PHE A 54 2.29 21.49 -10.51
N ASP A 55 1.48 20.62 -11.10
CA ASP A 55 0.42 20.97 -12.05
C ASP A 55 -0.92 20.41 -11.51
N PRO A 56 -1.86 21.25 -11.05
CA PRO A 56 -3.11 20.79 -10.44
C PRO A 56 -4.02 19.98 -11.39
N ARG A 57 -3.74 20.01 -12.69
CA ARG A 57 -4.45 19.18 -13.69
C ARG A 57 -3.90 17.76 -13.77
N LYS A 58 -2.72 17.51 -13.20
CA LYS A 58 -1.99 16.23 -13.31
C LYS A 58 -1.64 15.62 -11.97
N ASP A 59 -1.32 16.46 -11.00
CA ASP A 59 -0.82 16.09 -9.69
C ASP A 59 -1.93 16.32 -8.66
N ILE A 60 -2.11 15.36 -7.74
CA ILE A 60 -3.07 15.51 -6.66
C ILE A 60 -2.66 16.67 -5.73
N SER A 61 -3.57 17.60 -5.51
CA SER A 61 -3.42 18.71 -4.55
C SER A 61 -3.71 18.27 -3.12
N ARG A 62 -3.44 19.13 -2.15
CA ARG A 62 -3.83 18.91 -0.74
C ARG A 62 -5.35 18.96 -0.54
N THR A 63 -6.09 19.64 -1.43
CA THR A 63 -7.56 19.60 -1.46
C THR A 63 -8.13 18.31 -2.08
N GLY A 64 -7.29 17.48 -2.69
CA GLY A 64 -7.68 16.23 -3.32
C GLY A 64 -7.92 15.06 -2.35
N VAL A 65 -7.87 15.27 -1.03
CA VAL A 65 -8.18 14.26 -0.02
C VAL A 65 -9.46 14.60 0.73
N ALA A 66 -10.33 13.61 0.89
CA ALA A 66 -11.51 13.70 1.74
C ALA A 66 -11.52 12.55 2.75
N PHE A 67 -11.54 12.86 4.04
CA PHE A 67 -11.73 11.87 5.11
C PHE A 67 -13.22 11.63 5.34
N ALA A 68 -13.61 10.39 5.58
CA ALA A 68 -15.00 10.01 5.85
C ALA A 68 -15.06 9.03 7.02
N SER A 69 -16.02 9.24 7.91
CA SER A 69 -16.25 8.39 9.09
C SER A 69 -17.08 7.14 8.80
N SER A 70 -17.62 6.99 7.58
CA SER A 70 -18.71 6.03 7.36
C SER A 70 -18.80 5.57 5.89
N TYR A 71 -17.84 4.76 5.44
CA TYR A 71 -18.11 3.82 4.36
C TYR A 71 -18.03 2.40 4.95
N GLY A 72 -19.17 1.70 5.01
CA GLY A 72 -19.25 0.36 5.61
C GLY A 72 -18.83 0.30 7.09
N GLY A 73 -19.07 1.37 7.86
CA GLY A 73 -18.71 1.44 9.29
C GLY A 73 -17.22 1.67 9.59
N SER A 74 -16.39 1.90 8.57
CA SER A 74 -14.95 2.13 8.72
C SER A 74 -14.55 3.57 8.40
N PHE A 75 -13.57 4.09 9.14
CA PHE A 75 -12.90 5.36 8.81
C PHE A 75 -12.06 5.18 7.55
N THR A 76 -12.25 6.07 6.58
CA THR A 76 -11.57 6.02 5.28
C THR A 76 -11.09 7.41 4.85
N ALA A 77 -10.16 7.43 3.90
CA ALA A 77 -9.87 8.61 3.11
C ALA A 77 -10.02 8.29 1.63
N THR A 78 -10.56 9.23 0.86
CA THR A 78 -10.57 9.12 -0.60
C THR A 78 -9.63 10.16 -1.19
N LEU A 79 -8.76 9.72 -2.08
CA LEU A 79 -7.94 10.57 -2.92
C LEU A 79 -8.60 10.74 -4.28
N SER A 80 -8.72 11.97 -4.74
CA SER A 80 -9.21 12.34 -6.06
C SER A 80 -8.02 12.70 -6.94
N LEU A 81 -7.50 11.71 -7.70
CA LEU A 81 -6.41 11.94 -8.63
C LEU A 81 -6.97 12.67 -9.86
N PRO A 82 -6.45 13.85 -10.25
CA PRO A 82 -6.99 14.60 -11.39
C PRO A 82 -6.66 13.97 -12.74
N PHE A 83 -5.60 13.16 -12.78
CA PHE A 83 -5.12 12.49 -13.99
C PHE A 83 -4.49 11.15 -13.64
N THR A 84 -4.74 10.13 -14.46
CA THR A 84 -3.92 8.93 -14.49
C THR A 84 -3.49 8.63 -15.91
N LYS A 85 -2.45 7.79 -16.08
CA LYS A 85 -1.96 7.40 -17.40
C LYS A 85 -3.06 6.80 -18.30
N THR A 86 -4.06 6.17 -17.69
CA THR A 86 -5.13 5.44 -18.37
C THR A 86 -6.46 6.17 -18.35
N ASN A 87 -6.62 7.20 -17.52
CA ASN A 87 -7.82 8.01 -17.45
C ASN A 87 -7.47 9.51 -17.34
N PRO A 88 -7.65 10.29 -18.43
CA PRO A 88 -7.42 11.73 -18.43
C PRO A 88 -8.37 12.52 -17.52
N HIS A 89 -9.51 11.93 -17.16
CA HIS A 89 -10.50 12.52 -16.25
C HIS A 89 -10.25 12.17 -14.78
N GLY A 90 -9.14 11.48 -14.50
CA GLY A 90 -8.76 11.14 -13.14
C GLY A 90 -9.46 9.89 -12.60
N GLU A 91 -9.04 9.47 -11.41
CA GLU A 91 -9.56 8.29 -10.73
C GLU A 91 -9.57 8.51 -9.22
N ARG A 92 -10.41 7.75 -8.51
CA ARG A 92 -10.47 7.80 -7.05
C ARG A 92 -9.70 6.63 -6.45
N VAL A 93 -9.08 6.87 -5.29
CA VAL A 93 -8.38 5.85 -4.51
C VAL A 93 -8.91 5.88 -3.09
N VAL A 94 -9.41 4.75 -2.60
CA VAL A 94 -9.91 4.62 -1.24
C VAL A 94 -8.81 4.04 -0.35
N LEU A 95 -8.57 4.69 0.78
CA LEU A 95 -7.66 4.24 1.82
C LEU A 95 -8.48 3.85 3.04
N THR A 96 -8.15 2.71 3.61
CA THR A 96 -8.76 2.20 4.85
C THR A 96 -7.72 2.15 5.96
N LYS A 97 -8.20 2.15 7.20
CA LYS A 97 -7.36 2.01 8.39
C LYS A 97 -6.55 0.72 8.34
N ARG A 98 -5.27 0.80 8.72
CA ARG A 98 -4.36 -0.34 8.91
C ARG A 98 -3.75 -0.31 10.33
N PRO A 99 -3.02 -1.33 10.77
CA PRO A 99 -2.27 -1.25 12.03
C PRO A 99 -1.38 0.01 12.07
N ALA A 100 -1.31 0.64 13.25
CA ALA A 100 -0.84 2.02 13.40
C ALA A 100 0.57 2.29 12.83
N THR A 101 1.45 1.29 12.79
CA THR A 101 2.82 1.45 12.25
C THR A 101 2.85 1.77 10.77
N VAL A 102 1.88 1.25 10.00
CA VAL A 102 1.80 1.34 8.53
C VAL A 102 0.50 2.00 8.06
N ASP A 103 -0.25 2.62 8.96
CA ASP A 103 -1.58 3.18 8.69
C ASP A 103 -1.50 4.41 7.77
N PRO A 104 -2.01 4.32 6.52
CA PRO A 104 -1.94 5.44 5.59
C PRO A 104 -2.80 6.63 6.08
N LEU A 105 -3.87 6.38 6.83
CA LEU A 105 -4.75 7.45 7.32
C LEU A 105 -4.05 8.26 8.42
N ARG A 106 -3.45 7.57 9.39
CA ARG A 106 -2.63 8.19 10.44
C ARG A 106 -1.51 9.03 9.86
N TRP A 107 -0.72 8.47 8.94
CA TRP A 107 0.42 9.19 8.37
C TRP A 107 -0.03 10.40 7.55
N LEU A 108 -1.13 10.28 6.81
CA LEU A 108 -1.70 11.40 6.07
C LEU A 108 -2.20 12.51 7.00
N GLN A 109 -2.87 12.17 8.10
CA GLN A 109 -3.30 13.14 9.12
C GLN A 109 -2.12 13.85 9.78
N LEU A 110 -1.09 13.10 10.20
CA LEU A 110 0.14 13.68 10.79
C LEU A 110 0.82 14.64 9.81
N HIS A 111 0.90 14.26 8.53
CA HIS A 111 1.48 15.09 7.49
C HIS A 111 0.71 16.39 7.31
N LEU A 112 -0.62 16.32 7.16
CA LEU A 112 -1.45 17.51 6.95
C LEU A 112 -1.42 18.45 8.16
N ALA A 113 -1.36 17.91 9.38
CA ALA A 113 -1.26 18.68 10.62
C ALA A 113 0.11 19.35 10.80
N LEU A 114 1.21 18.68 10.46
CA LEU A 114 2.56 19.22 10.61
C LEU A 114 2.93 20.20 9.47
N ASN A 115 2.54 19.87 8.24
CA ASN A 115 2.92 20.60 7.04
C ASN A 115 1.84 21.60 6.62
N ILE A 116 1.52 22.55 7.49
CA ILE A 116 0.59 23.64 7.17
C ILE A 116 1.23 24.58 6.16
N VAL A 117 0.62 24.72 4.99
CA VAL A 117 1.06 25.60 3.89
C VAL A 117 -0.02 26.63 3.58
N ARG A 118 0.34 27.71 2.88
CA ARG A 118 -0.65 28.66 2.36
C ARG A 118 -1.21 28.09 1.05
N ASP A 119 -2.52 28.21 0.85
CA ASP A 119 -3.22 27.74 -0.35
C ASP A 119 -3.01 26.24 -0.65
N ASP A 120 -3.84 25.39 -0.03
CA ASP A 120 -3.80 23.94 -0.22
C ASP A 120 -4.02 23.51 -1.69
N ALA A 121 -4.70 24.33 -2.51
CA ALA A 121 -4.93 24.02 -3.91
C ALA A 121 -3.68 24.25 -4.78
N ALA A 122 -2.75 25.09 -4.33
CA ALA A 122 -1.51 25.43 -5.05
C ALA A 122 -0.37 24.43 -4.82
N HIS A 123 -0.54 23.44 -3.96
CA HIS A 123 0.52 22.53 -3.54
C HIS A 123 0.10 21.07 -3.67
N SER A 124 1.08 20.21 -3.99
CA SER A 124 0.85 18.77 -4.01
C SER A 124 0.49 18.21 -2.65
N LEU A 125 -0.27 17.11 -2.63
CA LEU A 125 -0.72 16.45 -1.40
C LEU A 125 0.42 16.22 -0.39
N PHE A 126 1.60 15.84 -0.88
CA PHE A 126 2.78 15.53 -0.06
C PHE A 126 3.80 16.67 0.03
N ALA A 127 3.46 17.88 -0.41
CA ALA A 127 4.30 19.06 -0.21
C ALA A 127 4.52 19.33 1.29
N PHE A 128 5.74 19.74 1.65
CA PHE A 128 6.13 19.91 3.06
C PHE A 128 6.93 21.18 3.30
N LYS A 129 6.92 21.66 4.55
CA LYS A 129 7.63 22.88 4.95
C LYS A 129 9.15 22.67 4.95
N ARG A 130 9.90 23.65 4.46
CA ARG A 130 11.36 23.69 4.55
C ARG A 130 11.81 25.12 4.83
N GLY A 131 12.21 25.40 6.07
CA GLY A 131 12.45 26.77 6.53
C GLY A 131 11.18 27.60 6.42
N SER A 132 11.26 28.77 5.77
CA SER A 132 10.11 29.62 5.45
C SER A 132 9.36 29.21 4.18
N GLY A 133 9.86 28.26 3.41
CA GLY A 133 9.30 27.84 2.11
C GLY A 133 8.56 26.50 2.14
N VAL A 134 8.03 26.14 0.96
CA VAL A 134 7.37 24.86 0.69
C VAL A 134 8.20 24.07 -0.32
N THR A 135 8.37 22.78 -0.08
CA THR A 135 9.01 21.84 -1.01
C THR A 135 7.97 20.90 -1.57
N GLU A 136 7.79 20.92 -2.90
CA GLU A 136 6.95 19.94 -3.60
C GLU A 136 7.55 18.54 -3.52
N MET A 137 6.70 17.53 -3.37
CA MET A 137 7.13 16.13 -3.37
C MET A 137 7.44 15.69 -4.81
N ARG A 138 8.67 15.90 -5.26
CA ARG A 138 9.15 15.38 -6.55
C ARG A 138 9.68 13.95 -6.38
N ARG A 139 9.74 13.18 -7.47
CA ARG A 139 10.35 11.84 -7.46
C ARG A 139 11.74 11.81 -6.81
N ALA A 140 12.63 12.75 -7.18
CA ALA A 140 13.98 12.81 -6.62
C ALA A 140 13.98 13.11 -5.12
N THR A 141 13.05 13.95 -4.67
CA THR A 141 12.87 14.29 -3.25
C THR A 141 12.39 13.07 -2.49
N LEU A 142 11.34 12.39 -2.96
CA LEU A 142 10.84 11.16 -2.35
C LEU A 142 11.93 10.08 -2.28
N THR A 143 12.63 9.80 -3.39
CA THR A 143 13.73 8.82 -3.43
C THR A 143 14.82 9.19 -2.42
N SER A 144 15.29 10.44 -2.40
CA SER A 144 16.33 10.89 -1.47
C SER A 144 15.89 10.74 -0.01
N ARG A 145 14.66 11.10 0.33
CA ARG A 145 14.13 10.95 1.69
C ARG A 145 13.98 9.48 2.09
N LEU A 146 13.50 8.62 1.19
CA LEU A 146 13.44 7.17 1.44
C LEU A 146 14.83 6.60 1.70
N GLN A 147 15.86 7.01 0.96
CA GLN A 147 17.25 6.59 1.22
C GLN A 147 17.75 7.04 2.61
N ILE A 148 17.34 8.21 3.09
CA ILE A 148 17.68 8.68 4.44
C ILE A 148 16.97 7.79 5.49
N LEU A 149 15.69 7.45 5.27
CA LEU A 149 14.93 6.58 6.18
C LEU A 149 15.46 5.15 6.18
N SER A 150 15.79 4.56 5.02
CA SER A 150 16.39 3.22 4.93
C SER A 150 17.70 3.13 5.70
N ARG A 151 18.59 4.12 5.54
CA ARG A 151 19.85 4.17 6.28
C ARG A 151 19.62 4.24 7.79
N ARG A 152 18.63 5.03 8.24
CA ARG A 152 18.25 5.09 9.65
C ARG A 152 17.68 3.77 10.18
N ALA A 153 16.92 3.06 9.36
CA ALA A 153 16.38 1.74 9.66
C ALA A 153 17.43 0.61 9.53
N LYS A 154 18.68 0.91 9.16
CA LYS A 154 19.74 -0.06 8.86
C LYS A 154 19.36 -1.06 7.77
N LEU A 155 18.61 -0.58 6.77
CA LEU A 155 18.19 -1.34 5.60
C LEU A 155 18.98 -0.89 4.37
N GLU A 156 19.11 -1.80 3.41
CA GLU A 156 19.59 -1.43 2.09
C GLU A 156 18.67 -0.39 1.45
N ALA A 157 19.29 0.60 0.81
CA ALA A 157 18.57 1.63 0.10
C ALA A 157 17.92 1.04 -1.15
N ILE A 158 16.59 1.05 -1.20
CA ILE A 158 15.85 0.72 -2.41
C ILE A 158 15.53 1.99 -3.21
N ASP A 159 15.77 1.96 -4.51
CA ASP A 159 15.46 3.09 -5.40
C ASP A 159 13.96 3.16 -5.71
N GLY A 160 13.15 3.68 -4.77
CA GLY A 160 11.74 4.06 -5.01
C GLY A 160 10.87 3.00 -5.70
N HIS A 161 11.22 1.72 -5.52
CA HIS A 161 10.70 0.65 -6.36
C HIS A 161 9.32 0.19 -5.88
N SER A 162 8.34 0.38 -6.76
CA SER A 162 7.19 -0.51 -6.86
C SER A 162 6.30 -0.66 -5.61
N PHE A 163 5.98 0.44 -4.91
CA PHE A 163 4.93 0.46 -3.87
C PHE A 163 3.64 -0.24 -4.34
N ARG A 164 3.24 0.02 -5.60
CA ARG A 164 2.11 -0.66 -6.24
C ARG A 164 2.25 -2.17 -6.39
N ILE A 165 3.47 -2.71 -6.56
CA ILE A 165 3.70 -4.17 -6.57
C ILE A 165 3.59 -4.70 -5.14
N GLY A 166 4.30 -4.06 -4.20
CA GLY A 166 4.27 -4.42 -2.79
C GLY A 166 2.86 -4.46 -2.21
N GLY A 167 2.12 -3.36 -2.33
CA GLY A 167 0.76 -3.28 -1.84
C GLY A 167 -0.19 -4.25 -2.53
N CYS A 168 0.02 -4.56 -3.82
CA CYS A 168 -0.78 -5.56 -4.52
C CYS A 168 -0.55 -6.95 -3.91
N THR A 169 0.72 -7.33 -3.75
CA THR A 169 1.10 -8.57 -3.07
C THR A 169 0.48 -8.64 -1.68
N GLU A 170 0.58 -7.58 -0.87
CA GLU A 170 0.06 -7.62 0.49
C GLU A 170 -1.46 -7.67 0.59
N LEU A 171 -2.17 -6.94 -0.28
CA LEU A 171 -3.63 -7.06 -0.31
C LEU A 171 -4.06 -8.48 -0.70
N LEU A 172 -3.33 -9.11 -1.63
CA LEU A 172 -3.58 -10.50 -1.99
C LEU A 172 -3.18 -11.45 -0.84
N ARG A 173 -2.04 -11.28 -0.16
CA ARG A 173 -1.71 -12.09 1.03
C ARG A 173 -2.75 -11.95 2.14
N ALA A 174 -3.34 -10.77 2.28
CA ALA A 174 -4.44 -10.50 3.22
C ALA A 174 -5.81 -11.08 2.78
N GLY A 175 -5.87 -11.88 1.71
CA GLY A 175 -7.09 -12.60 1.30
C GLY A 175 -8.07 -11.81 0.44
N ASN A 176 -7.78 -10.56 0.06
CA ASN A 176 -8.67 -9.79 -0.82
C ASN A 176 -8.85 -10.49 -2.17
N ALA A 177 -10.04 -10.43 -2.75
CA ALA A 177 -10.29 -11.05 -4.04
C ALA A 177 -9.42 -10.40 -5.14
N PHE A 178 -9.04 -11.18 -6.14
CA PHE A 178 -8.23 -10.67 -7.25
C PHE A 178 -8.91 -9.49 -7.97
N ASP A 179 -10.22 -9.57 -8.15
CA ASP A 179 -11.00 -8.50 -8.79
C ASP A 179 -11.07 -7.24 -7.93
N ASP A 180 -11.21 -7.35 -6.61
CA ASP A 180 -11.16 -6.20 -5.70
C ASP A 180 -9.81 -5.48 -5.79
N VAL A 181 -8.71 -6.24 -5.73
CA VAL A 181 -7.36 -5.68 -5.87
C VAL A 181 -7.16 -5.08 -7.26
N ARG A 182 -7.69 -5.72 -8.31
CA ARG A 182 -7.63 -5.22 -9.69
C ARG A 182 -8.36 -3.88 -9.85
N VAL A 183 -9.57 -3.78 -9.31
CA VAL A 183 -10.39 -2.55 -9.30
C VAL A 183 -9.70 -1.47 -8.48
N HIS A 184 -9.28 -1.79 -7.25
CA HIS A 184 -8.59 -0.84 -6.37
C HIS A 184 -7.32 -0.30 -7.00
N GLY A 185 -6.56 -1.17 -7.66
CA GLY A 185 -5.35 -0.77 -8.36
C GLY A 185 -5.58 -0.15 -9.73
N ARG A 186 -6.83 -0.01 -10.20
CA ARG A 186 -7.14 0.71 -11.46
C ARG A 186 -6.48 0.06 -12.67
N TRP A 187 -6.58 -1.27 -12.78
CA TRP A 187 -6.08 -2.02 -13.94
C TRP A 187 -7.22 -2.39 -14.88
N SER A 188 -7.26 -1.74 -16.04
CA SER A 188 -8.23 -2.07 -17.11
C SER A 188 -7.89 -3.38 -17.84
N SER A 189 -6.63 -3.81 -17.84
CA SER A 189 -6.17 -5.01 -18.53
C SER A 189 -5.45 -6.00 -17.62
N GLU A 190 -5.14 -7.18 -18.16
CA GLU A 190 -4.39 -8.27 -17.54
C GLU A 190 -2.93 -7.93 -17.16
N ALA A 191 -2.51 -6.68 -17.36
CA ALA A 191 -1.23 -6.17 -16.91
C ALA A 191 -0.98 -6.37 -15.40
N TRP A 192 -2.05 -6.47 -14.60
CA TRP A 192 -2.01 -6.72 -13.16
C TRP A 192 -1.41 -8.09 -12.80
N LYS A 193 -1.54 -9.11 -13.66
CA LYS A 193 -0.96 -10.45 -13.42
C LYS A 193 0.55 -10.42 -13.19
N ARG A 194 1.26 -9.44 -13.78
CA ARG A 194 2.72 -9.24 -13.58
C ARG A 194 3.08 -8.76 -12.17
N TYR A 195 2.09 -8.34 -11.39
CA TYR A 195 2.22 -7.89 -10.01
C TYR A 195 2.00 -9.05 -9.03
N VAL A 196 1.45 -10.17 -9.49
CA VAL A 196 1.35 -11.44 -8.74
C VAL A 196 2.67 -12.19 -8.90
N ARG A 197 3.59 -12.03 -7.95
CA ARG A 197 4.92 -12.66 -8.01
C ARG A 197 5.09 -13.80 -7.03
N ASP A 198 4.41 -13.72 -5.89
CA ASP A 198 4.50 -14.71 -4.81
C ASP A 198 3.34 -15.71 -4.95
N HIS A 199 3.29 -16.40 -6.10
CA HIS A 199 2.14 -17.24 -6.49
C HIS A 199 1.80 -18.28 -5.43
N ALA A 200 2.79 -18.98 -4.88
CA ALA A 200 2.55 -19.99 -3.85
C ALA A 200 1.95 -19.39 -2.57
N GLU A 201 2.52 -18.30 -2.06
CA GLU A 201 2.02 -17.66 -0.83
C GLU A 201 0.66 -17.00 -1.01
N ILE A 202 0.36 -16.50 -2.21
CA ILE A 202 -0.95 -15.94 -2.54
C ILE A 202 -1.98 -17.06 -2.70
N MET A 203 -1.63 -18.16 -3.37
CA MET A 203 -2.59 -19.20 -3.72
C MET A 203 -2.80 -20.25 -2.61
N ALA A 204 -1.76 -20.62 -1.85
CA ALA A 204 -1.88 -21.69 -0.85
C ALA A 204 -3.01 -21.43 0.18
N PRO A 205 -3.12 -20.25 0.82
CA PRO A 205 -4.22 -19.99 1.75
C PRO A 205 -5.60 -20.01 1.09
N ARG A 206 -5.69 -19.68 -0.21
CA ARG A 206 -6.95 -19.64 -0.97
C ARG A 206 -7.39 -21.02 -1.46
N LEU A 207 -6.44 -21.85 -1.85
CA LEU A 207 -6.68 -23.22 -2.30
C LEU A 207 -6.92 -24.18 -1.13
N HIS A 208 -6.54 -23.79 0.10
CA HIS A 208 -6.86 -24.51 1.32
C HIS A 208 -8.28 -24.25 1.85
N LEU A 209 -9.11 -23.42 1.19
CA LEU A 209 -10.48 -23.16 1.63
C LEU A 209 -11.44 -24.28 1.21
N ASP A 210 -12.00 -24.93 2.24
CA ASP A 210 -13.13 -25.86 2.27
C ASP A 210 -13.10 -27.05 1.31
N ASP A 211 -12.20 -27.97 1.59
CA ASP A 211 -12.26 -29.30 0.99
C ASP A 211 -13.10 -30.24 1.86
N ALA A 212 -14.42 -30.04 1.84
CA ALA A 212 -15.37 -30.97 2.47
C ALA A 212 -15.15 -32.43 2.01
N ALA A 213 -14.55 -32.63 0.82
CA ALA A 213 -14.07 -33.93 0.36
C ALA A 213 -12.84 -34.43 1.15
N LEU A 214 -11.79 -33.60 1.34
CA LEU A 214 -10.62 -33.99 2.15
C LEU A 214 -10.99 -34.16 3.63
N ASN A 215 -11.89 -33.34 4.16
CA ASN A 215 -12.39 -33.48 5.54
C ASN A 215 -13.15 -34.80 5.72
N ARG A 216 -13.97 -35.22 4.73
CA ARG A 216 -14.64 -36.54 4.72
C ARG A 216 -13.63 -37.68 4.62
N LEU A 217 -12.60 -37.56 3.78
CA LEU A 217 -11.53 -38.56 3.67
C LEU A 217 -10.74 -38.68 4.98
N ALA A 218 -10.31 -37.56 5.57
CA ALA A 218 -9.60 -37.56 6.85
C ALA A 218 -10.47 -38.12 8.00
N ALA A 219 -11.78 -37.92 7.97
CA ALA A 219 -12.71 -38.55 8.90
C ALA A 219 -12.81 -40.07 8.68
N ALA A 220 -12.88 -40.53 7.43
CA ALA A 220 -12.92 -41.94 7.07
C ALA A 220 -11.61 -42.67 7.44
N GLU A 221 -10.45 -42.05 7.21
CA GLU A 221 -9.14 -42.57 7.62
C GLU A 221 -9.03 -42.71 9.13
N ARG A 222 -9.50 -41.70 9.89
CA ARG A 222 -9.57 -41.76 11.37
C ARG A 222 -10.53 -42.85 11.87
N GLY A 223 -11.65 -43.08 11.17
CA GLY A 223 -12.60 -44.15 11.49
C GLY A 223 -12.09 -45.55 11.14
N SER A 224 -11.23 -45.67 10.14
CA SER A 224 -10.64 -46.94 9.71
C SER A 224 -9.47 -47.41 10.59
N ASN A 225 -8.91 -46.50 11.40
CA ASN A 225 -7.80 -46.79 12.30
C ASN A 225 -8.24 -47.26 13.71
N VAL A 226 -9.54 -47.50 13.92
CA VAL A 226 -10.03 -48.24 15.09
C VAL A 226 -9.72 -49.72 14.83
N GLY A 227 -8.53 -50.14 15.28
CA GLY A 227 -8.06 -51.52 15.19
C GLY A 227 -9.03 -52.54 15.80
N PRO A 228 -8.88 -53.83 15.46
CA PRO A 228 -9.85 -54.87 15.79
C PRO A 228 -10.10 -54.91 17.29
N ARG A 229 -11.38 -54.96 17.67
CA ARG A 229 -11.81 -55.28 19.03
C ARG A 229 -11.11 -56.57 19.44
N ALA A 230 -10.29 -56.50 20.47
CA ALA A 230 -9.82 -57.67 21.18
C ALA A 230 -11.06 -58.35 21.81
N ASP A 231 -11.60 -59.32 21.10
CA ASP A 231 -12.49 -60.32 21.68
C ASP A 231 -11.67 -61.14 22.67
N GLY A 232 -11.69 -60.69 23.93
CA GLY A 232 -11.18 -61.43 25.07
C GLY A 232 -12.22 -62.43 25.52
N ALA A 233 -11.95 -63.71 25.24
CA ALA A 233 -12.64 -64.86 25.82
C ALA A 233 -12.57 -64.82 27.36
N GLY A 234 -13.66 -65.25 28.01
CA GLY A 234 -13.79 -65.47 29.44
C GLY A 234 -15.20 -65.89 29.80
#